data_AF-A0AAV3PZE5-F1
#
_entry.id   AF-A0AAV3PZE5-F1
#
_cell.length_a   1.000
_cell.length_b   1.000
_cell.length_c   1.000
_cell.angle_alpha   90.00
_cell.angle_beta   90.00
_cell.angle_gamma   90.00
#
_symmetry.space_group_name_H-M   'P 1'
#
loop_
_entity.id
_entity.type
_entity.pdbx_description
1 polymer ?
#
loop_
_entity_poly.entity_id
_entity_poly.type
_entity_poly.pdbx_seq_one_letter_code
_entity_poly.pdbx_strand_id
1 'polypeptide(L)'
;MYPDISQEPKAFKYQQFWSKHTSFQCIVSRVWEKTIAGDGMFIVHCKLKEVRRELRRLNDEEFSNITSRLKEKHIEVEAVNARIYDGCLDAAQLAKATTLTKEYEQLCNAERQLYQSKETMQC
;
A
#
# COMPACT_ATOMS: atom_id res chain seq x y z
N MET A 1 24.28 -26.22 23.01
CA MET A 1 22.83 -26.04 23.11
C MET A 1 22.45 -24.98 22.09
N TYR A 2 21.82 -25.36 20.98
CA TYR A 2 21.40 -24.40 19.96
C TYR A 2 20.16 -23.63 20.46
N PRO A 3 20.07 -22.32 20.23
CA PRO A 3 18.89 -21.55 20.64
C PRO A 3 17.65 -22.12 19.96
N ASP A 4 16.58 -22.22 20.73
CA ASP A 4 15.25 -22.64 20.29
C ASP A 4 14.70 -21.62 19.28
N ILE A 5 14.58 -22.06 18.02
CA ILE A 5 14.19 -21.25 16.86
C ILE A 5 12.71 -20.82 16.94
N SER A 6 11.94 -21.39 17.88
CA SER A 6 10.51 -21.08 18.05
C SER A 6 10.21 -19.68 18.61
N GLN A 7 11.23 -18.93 19.06
CA GLN A 7 11.06 -17.58 19.61
C GLN A 7 11.57 -16.47 18.69
N GLU A 8 11.82 -16.76 17.40
CA GLU A 8 12.24 -15.71 16.48
C GLU A 8 11.11 -14.70 16.21
N PRO A 9 11.40 -13.39 16.32
CA PRO A 9 10.46 -12.36 15.87
C PRO A 9 10.08 -12.62 14.42
N LYS A 10 8.78 -12.56 14.11
CA LYS A 10 8.27 -12.79 12.76
C LYS A 10 9.14 -12.10 11.70
N ALA A 11 9.70 -12.91 10.80
CA ALA A 11 10.58 -12.45 9.74
C ALA A 11 9.93 -11.32 8.95
N PHE A 12 10.76 -10.39 8.44
CA PHE A 12 10.26 -9.36 7.56
C PHE A 12 9.75 -9.96 6.26
N LYS A 13 8.45 -9.87 5.99
CA LYS A 13 7.88 -10.25 4.70
C LYS A 13 7.83 -9.01 3.81
N TYR A 14 8.64 -9.03 2.75
CA TYR A 14 8.55 -8.02 1.70
C TYR A 14 7.24 -8.18 0.94
N GLN A 15 6.53 -7.08 0.71
CA GLN A 15 5.30 -7.09 -0.08
C GLN A 15 5.61 -6.72 -1.53
N GLN A 16 5.25 -7.60 -2.46
CA GLN A 16 5.57 -7.43 -3.88
C GLN A 16 4.98 -6.15 -4.49
N PHE A 17 3.88 -5.64 -3.95
CA PHE A 17 3.28 -4.40 -4.43
C PHE A 17 4.08 -3.15 -4.05
N TRP A 18 4.96 -3.20 -3.04
CA TRP A 18 5.78 -2.04 -2.67
C TRP A 18 6.65 -1.58 -3.83
N SER A 19 7.29 -2.48 -4.59
CA SER A 19 8.14 -2.09 -5.73
C SER A 19 7.36 -1.40 -6.87
N LYS A 20 6.04 -1.58 -6.94
CA LYS A 20 5.17 -0.90 -7.91
C LYS A 20 4.68 0.44 -7.41
N HIS A 21 4.80 0.72 -6.11
CA HIS A 21 4.38 1.98 -5.52
C HIS A 21 5.33 3.10 -5.94
N THR A 22 4.79 4.22 -6.39
CA THR A 22 5.55 5.37 -6.89
C THR A 22 6.57 5.89 -5.87
N SER A 23 6.20 5.90 -4.59
CA SER A 23 7.07 6.35 -3.49
C SER A 23 8.19 5.37 -3.12
N PHE A 24 8.18 4.12 -3.59
CA PHE A 24 9.15 3.11 -3.14
C PHE A 24 10.59 3.49 -3.45
N GLN A 25 10.87 3.82 -4.72
CA GLN A 25 12.21 4.23 -5.15
C GLN A 25 12.68 5.47 -4.39
N CYS A 26 11.80 6.46 -4.21
CA CYS A 26 12.10 7.67 -3.45
C CYS A 26 12.49 7.35 -1.99
N ILE A 27 11.74 6.45 -1.32
CA ILE A 27 12.04 6.02 0.06
C ILE A 27 13.40 5.34 0.13
N VAL A 28 13.67 4.40 -0.77
CA VAL A 28 14.94 3.65 -0.78
C VAL A 28 16.11 4.59 -1.01
N SER A 29 16.06 5.42 -2.06
CA SER A 29 17.13 6.38 -2.38
C SER A 29 17.40 7.34 -1.22
N ARG A 30 16.35 7.92 -0.64
CA ARG A 30 16.46 8.84 0.49
C ARG A 30 17.14 8.20 1.71
N VAL A 31 16.86 6.92 1.99
CA VAL A 31 17.54 6.20 3.08
C VAL A 31 18.99 5.87 2.70
N TRP A 32 19.22 5.53 1.43
CA TRP A 32 20.54 5.14 0.95
C TRP A 32 21.54 6.29 0.87
N GLU A 33 21.05 7.51 0.65
CA GLU A 33 21.85 8.74 0.64
C GLU A 33 22.27 9.20 2.05
N LYS A 34 21.68 8.66 3.12
CA LYS A 34 22.08 9.01 4.49
C LYS A 34 23.51 8.55 4.78
N THR A 35 24.32 9.48 5.26
CA THR A 35 25.65 9.19 5.82
C THR A 35 25.50 8.60 7.21
N ILE A 36 26.03 7.40 7.42
CA ILE A 36 26.05 6.70 8.71
C ILE A 36 27.49 6.32 9.01
N ALA A 37 27.97 6.63 10.21
CA ALA A 37 29.30 6.23 10.66
C ALA A 37 29.30 4.78 11.16
N GLY A 38 30.36 4.04 10.87
CA GLY A 38 30.55 2.66 11.31
C GLY A 38 31.20 1.78 10.25
N ASP A 39 31.30 0.49 10.54
CA ASP A 39 31.74 -0.52 9.58
C ASP A 39 30.71 -0.72 8.45
N GLY A 40 31.16 -1.19 7.28
CA GLY A 40 30.31 -1.43 6.12
C GLY A 40 29.09 -2.30 6.41
N MET A 41 29.24 -3.40 7.18
CA MET A 41 28.09 -4.24 7.54
C MET A 41 27.10 -3.51 8.45
N PHE A 42 27.61 -2.71 9.39
CA PHE A 42 26.78 -1.92 10.30
C PHE A 42 25.97 -0.88 9.52
N ILE A 43 26.60 -0.19 8.58
CA ILE A 43 25.95 0.80 7.72
C ILE A 43 24.81 0.16 6.91
N VAL A 44 25.08 -0.97 6.25
CA VAL A 44 24.05 -1.69 5.47
C VAL A 44 22.90 -2.15 6.36
N HIS A 45 23.19 -2.73 7.52
CA HIS A 45 22.18 -3.15 8.48
C HIS A 45 21.27 -1.98 8.91
N CYS A 46 21.86 -0.84 9.27
CA CYS A 46 21.11 0.36 9.64
C CYS A 46 20.22 0.84 8.49
N LYS A 47 20.75 0.95 7.26
CA LYS A 47 19.96 1.39 6.10
C LYS A 47 18.80 0.45 5.82
N LEU A 48 19.01 -0.87 5.87
CA LEU A 48 17.93 -1.84 5.69
C LEU A 48 16.86 -1.73 6.79
N LYS A 49 17.27 -1.53 8.05
CA LYS A 49 16.35 -1.33 9.17
C LYS A 49 15.48 -0.07 8.99
N GLU A 50 16.09 1.00 8.51
CA GLU A 50 15.41 2.26 8.19
C GLU A 50 14.41 2.09 7.03
N VAL A 51 14.83 1.50 5.91
CA VAL A 51 13.93 1.18 4.78
C VAL A 51 12.75 0.34 5.26
N ARG A 52 13.01 -0.70 6.08
CA ARG A 52 11.97 -1.55 6.65
C ARG A 52 10.95 -0.76 7.47
N ARG A 53 11.35 0.29 8.18
CA ARG A 53 10.43 1.15 8.95
C ARG A 53 9.61 2.02 8.02
N GLU A 54 10.24 2.69 7.06
CA GLU A 54 9.53 3.58 6.13
C GLU A 54 8.52 2.83 5.25
N LEU A 55 8.85 1.61 4.80
CA LEU A 55 7.91 0.77 4.04
C LEU A 55 6.73 0.30 4.88
N ARG A 56 6.92 0.07 6.18
CA ARG A 56 5.80 -0.21 7.09
C ARG A 56 4.90 1.00 7.27
N ARG A 57 5.48 2.18 7.45
CA ARG A 57 4.70 3.43 7.52
C ARG A 57 3.90 3.64 6.24
N LEU A 58 4.52 3.46 5.07
CA LEU A 58 3.83 3.53 3.77
C LEU A 58 2.69 2.52 3.68
N ASN A 59 2.92 1.29 4.14
CA ASN A 59 1.89 0.26 4.17
C ASN A 59 0.72 0.65 5.08
N ASP A 60 1.00 1.19 6.26
CA ASP A 60 -0.05 1.64 7.18
C ASP A 60 -0.81 2.82 6.60
N GLU A 61 -0.14 3.79 5.96
CA GLU A 61 -0.79 4.93 5.30
C GLU A 61 -1.72 4.50 4.15
N GLU A 62 -1.27 3.61 3.29
CA GLU A 62 -2.07 3.15 2.14
C GLU A 62 -3.21 2.21 2.55
N PHE A 63 -2.96 1.30 3.51
CA PHE A 63 -3.82 0.15 3.77
C PHE A 63 -4.57 0.16 5.11
N SER A 64 -4.23 1.04 6.07
CA SER A 64 -4.92 1.06 7.38
C SER A 64 -6.42 1.29 7.27
N ASN A 65 -6.83 2.15 6.33
CA ASN A 65 -8.23 2.56 6.15
C ASN A 65 -8.80 2.17 4.77
N ILE A 66 -8.17 1.21 4.08
CA ILE A 66 -8.55 0.87 2.70
C ILE A 66 -10.02 0.46 2.58
N THR A 67 -10.51 -0.36 3.51
CA THR A 67 -11.91 -0.81 3.52
C THR A 67 -12.89 0.34 3.75
N SER A 68 -12.54 1.30 4.62
CA SER A 68 -13.37 2.50 4.84
C SER A 68 -13.39 3.40 3.60
N ARG A 69 -12.22 3.69 3.01
CA ARG A 69 -12.08 4.45 1.76
C ARG A 69 -12.87 3.79 0.61
N LEU A 70 -12.87 2.47 0.56
CA LEU A 70 -13.58 1.70 -0.47
C LEU A 70 -15.10 1.80 -0.31
N LYS A 71 -15.61 1.77 0.92
CA LYS A 71 -17.04 2.03 1.21
C LYS A 71 -17.45 3.44 0.83
N GLU A 72 -16.67 4.45 1.22
CA GLU A 72 -16.94 5.85 0.87
C GLU A 72 -16.95 6.06 -0.65
N LYS A 73 -15.97 5.50 -1.35
CA LYS A 73 -15.88 5.59 -2.80
C LYS A 73 -17.00 4.83 -3.51
N HIS A 74 -17.43 3.70 -2.98
CA HIS A 74 -18.60 2.98 -3.49
C HIS A 74 -19.86 3.85 -3.43
N ILE A 75 -20.12 4.48 -2.29
CA ILE A 75 -21.28 5.39 -2.12
C ILE A 75 -21.19 6.56 -3.11
N GLU A 76 -19.99 7.13 -3.32
CA GLU A 76 -19.78 8.21 -4.29
C GLU A 76 -20.10 7.77 -5.72
N VAL A 77 -19.64 6.57 -6.12
CA VAL A 77 -19.92 5.98 -7.44
C VAL A 77 -21.42 5.69 -7.60
N GLU A 78 -22.08 5.13 -6.59
CA GLU A 78 -23.53 4.85 -6.62
C GLU A 78 -24.35 6.13 -6.76
N ALA A 79 -23.98 7.20 -6.03
CA ALA A 79 -24.67 8.48 -6.12
C ALA A 79 -24.56 9.13 -7.51
N VAL A 80 -23.40 8.98 -8.17
CA VAL A 80 -23.21 9.45 -9.55
C VAL A 80 -23.98 8.56 -10.53
N ASN A 81 -23.97 7.24 -10.35
CA ASN A 81 -24.72 6.31 -11.19
C ASN A 81 -26.23 6.53 -11.11
N ALA A 82 -26.79 6.81 -9.93
CA ALA A 82 -28.22 7.14 -9.79
C ALA A 82 -28.61 8.36 -10.65
N ARG A 83 -27.77 9.40 -10.66
CA ARG A 83 -27.98 10.60 -11.49
C ARG A 83 -27.89 10.32 -13.00
N ILE A 84 -27.05 9.34 -13.39
CA ILE A 84 -26.97 8.86 -14.79
C ILE A 84 -28.31 8.22 -15.19
N TYR A 85 -28.91 7.38 -14.33
CA TYR A 85 -30.19 6.73 -14.61
C TYR A 85 -31.37 7.72 -14.70
N ASP A 86 -31.31 8.83 -13.97
CA ASP A 86 -32.34 9.89 -14.00
C ASP A 86 -32.29 10.78 -15.27
N GLY A 87 -31.35 10.55 -16.20
CA GLY A 87 -31.31 11.20 -17.52
C GLY A 87 -30.80 12.66 -17.52
N CYS A 88 -30.40 13.21 -16.37
CA CYS A 88 -29.79 14.53 -16.25
C CYS A 88 -28.27 14.42 -16.44
N LEU A 89 -27.79 14.44 -17.69
CA LEU A 89 -26.35 14.26 -17.98
C LEU A 89 -25.73 15.42 -18.75
N ASP A 90 -24.61 15.91 -18.21
CA ASP A 90 -23.62 16.75 -18.89
C ASP A 90 -22.32 15.94 -19.12
N ALA A 91 -21.57 16.26 -20.18
CA ALA A 91 -20.31 15.62 -20.53
C ALA A 91 -19.26 15.68 -19.39
N ALA A 92 -19.29 16.76 -18.60
CA ALA A 92 -18.43 16.91 -17.42
C ALA A 92 -18.74 15.87 -16.32
N GLN A 93 -20.00 15.48 -16.16
CA GLN A 93 -20.42 14.50 -15.16
C GLN A 93 -20.05 13.09 -15.57
N LEU A 94 -20.12 12.76 -16.87
CA LEU A 94 -19.64 11.49 -17.41
C LEU A 94 -18.13 11.33 -17.21
N ALA A 95 -17.35 12.38 -17.49
CA ALA A 95 -15.91 12.38 -17.24
C ALA A 95 -15.60 12.13 -15.74
N LYS A 96 -16.32 12.81 -14.84
CA LYS A 96 -16.19 12.59 -13.39
C LYS A 96 -16.52 11.14 -13.00
N ALA A 97 -17.60 10.56 -13.53
CA ALA A 97 -17.98 9.18 -13.27
C ALA A 97 -16.86 8.20 -13.66
N THR A 98 -16.29 8.35 -14.87
CA THR A 98 -15.22 7.47 -15.34
C THR A 98 -13.96 7.54 -14.47
N THR A 99 -13.61 8.72 -13.97
CA THR A 99 -12.46 8.89 -13.06
C THR A 99 -12.73 8.21 -11.72
N LEU A 100 -13.92 8.41 -11.14
CA LEU A 100 -14.30 7.79 -9.87
C LEU A 100 -14.34 6.26 -9.95
N THR A 101 -14.84 5.70 -11.05
CA THR A 101 -14.83 4.25 -11.27
C THR A 101 -13.40 3.70 -11.32
N LYS A 102 -12.49 4.38 -12.04
CA LYS A 102 -11.08 3.98 -12.08
C LYS A 102 -10.42 4.03 -10.71
N GLU A 103 -10.69 5.07 -9.91
CA GLU A 103 -10.19 5.17 -8.52
C GLU A 103 -10.73 4.03 -7.64
N TYR A 104 -12.02 3.72 -7.76
CA TYR A 104 -12.65 2.61 -7.03
C TYR A 104 -12.03 1.26 -7.40
N GLU A 105 -11.83 1.00 -8.70
CA GLU A 105 -11.17 -0.22 -9.19
C GLU A 105 -9.74 -0.36 -8.66
N GLN A 106 -8.99 0.75 -8.60
CA GLN A 106 -7.64 0.78 -8.02
C GLN A 106 -7.67 0.40 -6.54
N LEU A 107 -8.62 0.95 -5.76
CA LEU A 107 -8.79 0.60 -4.35
C LEU A 107 -9.17 -0.87 -4.17
N CYS A 108 -10.09 -1.41 -4.98
CA CYS A 108 -10.45 -2.84 -4.94
C CYS A 108 -9.26 -3.75 -5.26
N ASN A 109 -8.43 -3.37 -6.23
CA ASN A 109 -7.21 -4.12 -6.58
C ASN A 109 -6.20 -4.09 -5.41
N ALA A 110 -6.01 -2.92 -4.78
CA ALA A 110 -5.13 -2.77 -3.63
C ALA A 110 -5.63 -3.58 -2.42
N GLU A 111 -6.94 -3.56 -2.14
CA GLU A 111 -7.54 -4.35 -1.07
C GLU A 111 -7.34 -5.86 -1.30
N ARG A 112 -7.58 -6.36 -2.51
CA ARG A 112 -7.30 -7.76 -2.88
C ARG A 112 -5.84 -8.16 -2.66
N GLN A 113 -4.89 -7.30 -3.03
CA GLN A 113 -3.46 -7.57 -2.84
C GLN A 113 -3.09 -7.64 -1.34
N LEU A 114 -3.71 -6.78 -0.51
CA LEU A 114 -3.55 -6.85 0.94
C LEU A 114 -4.02 -8.20 1.48
N TYR A 115 -5.21 -8.67 1.09
CA TYR A 115 -5.74 -9.95 1.56
C TYR A 115 -4.92 -11.15 1.06
N GLN A 116 -4.53 -11.18 -0.21
CA GLN A 116 -3.68 -12.25 -0.77
C GLN A 116 -2.32 -12.34 -0.04
N SER A 117 -1.73 -11.20 0.29
CA SER A 117 -0.49 -11.19 1.07
C SER A 117 -0.65 -11.70 2.50
N LYS A 118 -1.86 -11.55 3.06
CA LYS A 118 -2.25 -12.01 4.39
C LYS A 118 -2.63 -13.48 4.43
N GLU A 119 -3.30 -14.02 3.41
CA GLU A 119 -3.66 -15.44 3.32
C GLU A 119 -2.43 -16.33 3.13
N THR A 120 -1.45 -15.88 2.34
CA THR A 120 -0.10 -16.49 2.30
C THR A 120 0.70 -16.32 3.61
N MET A 121 0.08 -15.89 4.73
CA MET A 121 0.68 -15.90 6.07
C MET A 121 0.18 -17.03 6.99
N GLN A 122 -0.82 -17.82 6.58
CA GLN A 122 -1.51 -18.75 7.47
C GLN A 122 -1.27 -20.24 7.17
N CYS A 123 -0.24 -20.55 6.35
CA CYS A 123 0.26 -21.91 6.15
C CYS A 123 1.62 -22.09 6.85
#